data_AF-A0A315VSQ2-F1
#
_entry.id   AF-A0A315VSQ2-F1
#
_cell.length_a   1.000
_cell.length_b   1.000
_cell.length_c   1.000
_cell.angle_alpha   90.00
_cell.angle_beta   90.00
_cell.angle_gamma   90.00
#
_symmetry.space_group_name_H-M   'P 1'
#
loop_
_entity.id
_entity.type
_entity.pdbx_description
1 polymer ?
#
loop_
_entity_poly.entity_id
_entity_poly.type
_entity_poly.pdbx_seq_one_letter_code
_entity_poly.pdbx_strand_id
1 'polypeptide(L)'
;MRSLITHRCAKTLLWEEREICSFKIFGQDAPFEAVVLNRTSGEGVLRASSHVDCEIQKEYTFIIQAYDCGDGPGGANWKKSHKAVIHIQVDDVNEFSPVFRESLYKASVTEGKIYDSILQVEAWDQDCSPQYSQICNYEIVTGGTPFAIDRNGNIRNTERLSYEKQQSYRIMVSAFDCGQKKAKEDVAVHIEVKPVCKPGWQGWNKRVDYEPGTGSKQLFPKMHLETCGGPLSGVKAMVELQTNHIGKGCDRAASGSTDLLPAPGPSTNWTAPLLTDSGRESDLIYRFDGRQAANVPFHVVPQNLTDQFTIATWMKHGPSPGLRAEKETILCNSDKTEMNRHHYSLYVHNCRLVFLLRRDFTQIDTFRPAEFHWKLDQIEDKSGESILFVNSP
;
A
#
# COMPACT_ATOMS: atom_id res chain seq x y z
N MET A 1 -46.85 28.61 3.02
CA MET A 1 -48.16 28.34 2.38
C MET A 1 -49.27 28.74 3.35
N ARG A 2 -50.41 29.27 2.88
CA ARG A 2 -51.52 29.69 3.76
C ARG A 2 -52.16 28.45 4.41
N SER A 3 -51.83 28.13 5.66
CA SER A 3 -52.56 27.11 6.42
C SER A 3 -53.84 27.73 6.99
N LEU A 4 -54.98 27.27 6.49
CA LEU A 4 -56.32 27.71 6.88
C LEU A 4 -56.86 26.72 7.92
N ILE A 5 -56.53 26.92 9.19
CA ILE A 5 -57.10 26.10 10.28
C ILE A 5 -58.51 26.62 10.56
N THR A 6 -59.52 25.88 10.09
CA THR A 6 -60.94 26.13 10.38
C THR A 6 -61.38 25.28 11.56
N HIS A 7 -61.19 25.78 12.79
CA HIS A 7 -61.90 25.22 13.95
C HIS A 7 -63.28 25.88 14.06
N ARG A 8 -64.33 25.16 13.68
CA ARG A 8 -65.71 25.54 14.02
C ARG A 8 -65.93 25.30 15.52
N CYS A 9 -65.88 26.36 16.30
CA CYS A 9 -66.28 26.33 17.70
C CYS A 9 -67.81 26.39 17.78
N ALA A 10 -68.48 25.25 17.61
CA ALA A 10 -69.92 25.15 17.84
C ALA A 10 -70.18 24.77 19.29
N LYS A 11 -70.27 25.78 20.17
CA LYS A 11 -70.97 25.66 21.44
C LYS A 11 -72.05 26.74 21.46
N THR A 12 -73.26 26.35 21.07
CA THR A 12 -74.47 27.17 21.13
C THR A 12 -74.75 27.50 22.59
N LEU A 13 -74.23 28.63 23.05
CA LEU A 13 -74.67 29.29 24.27
C LEU A 13 -75.78 30.24 23.84
N LEU A 14 -76.98 30.03 24.39
CA LEU A 14 -78.14 30.91 24.26
C LEU A 14 -77.76 32.29 24.83
N TRP A 15 -77.34 33.20 23.97
CA TRP A 15 -77.26 34.63 24.26
C TRP A 15 -78.59 35.26 23.85
N GLU A 16 -79.26 35.94 24.78
CA GLU A 16 -80.34 36.87 24.45
C GLU A 16 -79.86 37.83 23.35
N GLU A 17 -80.44 37.73 22.15
CA GLU A 17 -80.44 38.63 20.96
C GLU A 17 -79.42 39.78 20.88
N ARG A 18 -78.15 39.58 21.27
CA ARG A 18 -77.10 40.59 21.23
C ARG A 18 -76.02 40.18 20.26
N GLU A 19 -75.73 41.11 19.34
CA GLU A 19 -74.69 40.95 18.34
C GLU A 19 -73.29 40.92 18.98
N ILE A 20 -72.41 40.05 18.47
CA ILE A 20 -71.00 40.00 18.82
C ILE A 20 -70.24 40.98 17.92
N CYS A 21 -69.55 41.94 18.53
CA CYS A 21 -68.82 42.97 17.79
C CYS A 21 -67.31 42.77 17.77
N SER A 22 -66.73 42.07 18.76
CA SER A 22 -65.29 41.78 18.74
C SER A 22 -64.91 40.53 19.51
N PHE A 23 -63.80 39.92 19.10
CA PHE A 23 -63.06 38.94 19.90
C PHE A 23 -61.76 39.58 20.35
N LYS A 24 -61.42 39.44 21.63
CA LYS A 24 -60.12 39.86 22.16
C LYS A 24 -59.30 38.64 22.58
N ILE A 25 -58.06 38.62 22.14
CA ILE A 25 -57.05 37.62 22.51
C ILE A 25 -56.27 38.14 23.72
N PHE A 26 -56.05 37.28 24.70
CA PHE A 26 -55.31 37.52 25.92
C PHE A 26 -54.28 36.40 26.11
N GLY A 27 -53.06 36.73 26.48
CA GLY A 27 -51.98 35.75 26.65
C GLY A 27 -50.67 36.27 26.06
N GLN A 28 -49.70 35.38 25.82
CA GLN A 28 -48.48 35.68 25.07
C GLN A 28 -48.79 36.41 23.76
N ASP A 29 -47.84 37.22 23.27
CA ASP A 29 -47.89 37.88 21.95
C ASP A 29 -47.92 36.83 20.83
N ALA A 30 -49.10 36.24 20.64
CA ALA A 30 -49.34 35.22 19.65
C ALA A 30 -49.61 35.90 18.31
N PRO A 31 -49.02 35.42 17.20
CA PRO A 31 -49.14 36.01 15.87
C PRO A 31 -50.51 35.73 15.23
N PHE A 32 -51.60 35.90 15.98
CA PHE A 32 -52.96 35.61 15.55
C PHE A 32 -53.89 36.77 15.84
N GLU A 33 -54.80 37.03 14.91
CA GLU A 33 -55.91 37.95 15.04
C GLU A 33 -57.24 37.19 14.96
N ALA A 34 -58.23 37.60 15.76
CA ALA A 34 -59.57 37.03 15.74
C ALA A 34 -60.52 38.02 15.06
N VAL A 35 -61.15 37.59 13.96
CA VAL A 35 -62.02 38.43 13.13
C VAL A 35 -63.46 37.91 13.23
N VAL A 36 -64.41 38.80 13.51
CA VAL A 36 -65.84 38.47 13.49
C VAL A 36 -66.32 38.39 12.04
N LEU A 37 -66.90 37.26 11.63
CA LEU A 37 -67.48 37.05 10.31
C LEU A 37 -68.96 37.42 10.26
N ASN A 38 -69.71 37.06 11.30
CA ASN A 38 -71.14 37.34 11.37
C ASN A 38 -71.53 37.74 12.80
N ARG A 39 -71.95 39.00 12.96
CA ARG A 39 -72.27 39.61 14.26
C ARG A 39 -73.49 38.99 14.92
N THR A 40 -74.50 38.61 14.13
CA THR A 40 -75.76 38.05 14.63
C THR A 40 -75.61 36.60 15.08
N SER A 41 -74.85 35.80 14.34
CA SER A 41 -74.57 34.39 14.70
C SER A 41 -73.42 34.21 15.69
N GLY A 42 -72.55 35.22 15.82
CA GLY A 42 -71.33 35.14 16.60
C GLY A 42 -70.19 34.35 15.94
N GLU A 43 -70.29 34.04 14.65
CA GLU A 43 -69.24 33.34 13.91
C GLU A 43 -67.98 34.21 13.76
N GLY A 44 -66.81 33.62 14.03
CA GLY A 44 -65.51 34.28 13.89
C GLY A 44 -64.44 33.33 13.35
N VAL A 45 -63.35 33.91 12.85
CA VAL A 45 -62.20 33.19 12.30
C VAL A 45 -60.91 33.70 12.93
N LEU A 46 -60.02 32.79 13.28
CA LEU A 46 -58.64 33.10 13.66
C LEU A 46 -57.77 33.14 12.41
N ARG A 47 -56.97 34.19 12.24
CA ARG A 47 -56.04 34.35 11.13
C ARG A 47 -54.66 34.63 11.68
N ALA A 48 -53.63 34.08 11.05
CA ALA A 48 -52.26 34.47 11.38
C ALA A 48 -52.03 35.92 10.95
N SER A 49 -51.55 36.76 11.87
CA SER A 49 -51.22 38.17 11.63
C SER A 49 -49.77 38.35 11.15
N SER A 50 -48.90 37.38 11.40
CA SER A 50 -47.52 37.31 10.88
C SER A 50 -47.16 35.90 10.43
N HIS A 51 -45.93 35.71 9.95
CA HIS A 51 -45.41 34.41 9.60
C HIS A 51 -45.35 33.50 10.83
N VAL A 52 -45.80 32.26 10.67
CA VAL A 52 -45.78 31.21 11.70
C VAL A 52 -44.87 30.12 11.17
N ASP A 53 -43.90 29.76 12.00
CA ASP A 53 -42.74 28.94 11.67
C ASP A 53 -42.58 27.90 12.80
N CYS A 54 -42.49 26.63 12.44
CA CYS A 54 -42.51 25.54 13.41
C CYS A 54 -41.19 25.43 14.17
N GLU A 55 -40.09 25.74 13.50
CA GLU A 55 -38.71 25.71 14.01
C GLU A 55 -38.50 26.78 15.07
N ILE A 56 -39.26 27.88 15.00
CA ILE A 56 -39.31 28.90 16.04
C ILE A 56 -40.26 28.48 17.17
N GLN A 57 -41.52 28.17 16.86
CA GLN A 57 -42.51 27.82 17.87
C GLN A 57 -43.63 26.92 17.32
N LYS A 58 -43.58 25.64 17.71
CA LYS A 58 -44.54 24.61 17.32
C LYS A 58 -45.94 24.77 17.91
N GLU A 59 -46.06 25.36 19.10
CA GLU A 59 -47.33 25.41 19.83
C GLU A 59 -47.62 26.80 20.38
N TYR A 60 -48.84 27.27 20.17
CA TYR A 60 -49.34 28.52 20.75
C TYR A 60 -50.54 28.24 21.65
N THR A 61 -50.53 28.80 22.85
CA THR A 61 -51.66 28.73 23.77
C THR A 61 -52.04 30.14 24.21
N PHE A 62 -53.28 30.52 23.95
CA PHE A 62 -53.81 31.83 24.36
C PHE A 62 -55.30 31.73 24.67
N ILE A 63 -55.82 32.79 25.29
CA ILE A 63 -57.22 32.88 25.71
C ILE A 63 -57.95 33.83 24.78
N ILE A 64 -59.16 33.47 24.37
CA ILE A 64 -60.05 34.34 23.60
C ILE A 64 -61.32 34.65 24.41
N GLN A 65 -61.84 35.86 24.27
CA GLN A 65 -63.09 36.30 24.88
C GLN A 65 -63.91 37.13 23.88
N ALA A 66 -65.20 36.84 23.77
CA ALA A 66 -66.12 37.57 22.92
C ALA A 66 -66.72 38.76 23.66
N TYR A 67 -66.98 39.84 22.93
CA TYR A 67 -67.58 41.08 23.40
C TYR A 67 -68.80 41.43 22.55
N ASP A 68 -69.90 41.79 23.21
CA ASP A 68 -71.08 42.31 22.54
C ASP A 68 -70.83 43.73 22.01
N CYS A 69 -71.82 44.27 21.29
CA CYS A 69 -71.74 45.62 20.70
C CYS A 69 -71.99 46.77 21.70
N GLY A 70 -72.21 46.48 22.99
CA GLY A 70 -72.66 47.47 23.98
C GLY A 70 -74.08 47.99 23.74
N ASP A 71 -74.54 48.85 24.65
CA ASP A 71 -75.86 49.49 24.62
C ASP A 71 -75.76 50.97 24.17
N GLY A 72 -76.67 51.38 23.29
CA GLY A 72 -76.83 52.76 22.81
C GLY A 72 -75.93 53.17 21.63
N PRO A 73 -76.15 54.36 21.01
CA PRO A 73 -75.50 54.81 19.77
C PRO A 73 -73.99 55.08 19.88
N GLY A 74 -73.42 54.98 21.10
CA GLY A 74 -71.98 55.10 21.37
C GLY A 74 -71.33 53.83 21.94
N GLY A 75 -72.08 52.72 22.06
CA GLY A 75 -71.57 51.44 22.57
C GLY A 75 -71.10 51.49 24.03
N ALA A 76 -71.89 52.07 24.94
CA ALA A 76 -71.55 52.02 26.37
C ALA A 76 -71.95 50.66 26.99
N ASN A 77 -71.27 50.18 28.03
CA ASN A 77 -71.60 48.92 28.75
C ASN A 77 -71.43 47.60 27.96
N TRP A 78 -70.23 47.34 27.42
CA TRP A 78 -69.95 46.05 26.74
C TRP A 78 -70.01 44.86 27.72
N LYS A 79 -70.77 43.82 27.37
CA LYS A 79 -70.76 42.52 28.06
C LYS A 79 -69.69 41.61 27.47
N LYS A 80 -69.14 40.73 28.31
CA LYS A 80 -68.07 39.80 27.95
C LYS A 80 -68.54 38.36 28.12
N SER A 81 -68.11 37.47 27.22
CA SER A 81 -68.35 36.03 27.36
C SER A 81 -67.47 35.39 28.43
N HIS A 82 -67.67 34.10 28.70
CA HIS A 82 -66.65 33.30 29.36
C HIS A 82 -65.38 33.25 28.51
N LYS A 83 -64.23 33.10 29.17
CA LYS A 83 -62.92 32.90 28.52
C LYS A 83 -62.84 31.48 27.96
N ALA A 84 -62.32 31.36 26.73
CA ALA A 84 -62.00 30.07 26.11
C ALA A 84 -60.49 29.97 25.87
N VAL A 85 -59.89 28.82 26.16
CA VAL A 85 -58.48 28.55 25.86
C VAL A 85 -58.39 27.97 24.46
N ILE A 86 -57.48 28.52 23.65
CA ILE A 86 -57.18 28.07 22.31
C ILE A 86 -55.77 27.49 22.31
N HIS A 87 -55.65 26.29 21.75
CA HIS A 87 -54.37 25.63 21.48
C HIS A 87 -54.22 25.52 19.97
N ILE A 88 -53.14 26.08 19.43
CA ILE A 88 -52.78 25.98 18.02
C ILE A 88 -51.48 25.20 17.92
N GLN A 89 -51.50 24.15 17.10
CA GLN A 89 -50.31 23.43 16.68
C GLN A 89 -49.93 23.87 15.27
N VAL A 90 -48.66 24.19 15.07
CA VAL A 90 -48.10 24.50 13.76
C VAL A 90 -47.68 23.18 13.12
N ASP A 91 -48.22 22.92 11.93
CA ASP A 91 -47.80 21.78 11.14
C ASP A 91 -46.47 22.11 10.46
N ASP A 92 -45.54 21.16 10.58
CA ASP A 92 -44.21 21.24 9.99
C ASP A 92 -44.27 21.11 8.45
N VAL A 93 -43.33 21.77 7.79
CA VAL A 93 -43.07 21.63 6.35
C VAL A 93 -41.59 21.36 6.19
N ASN A 94 -41.24 20.34 5.42
CA ASN A 94 -39.85 19.98 5.18
C ASN A 94 -39.10 21.09 4.40
N GLU A 95 -38.47 22.02 5.12
CA GLU A 95 -37.85 23.22 4.58
C GLU A 95 -36.32 23.16 4.68
N PHE A 96 -35.79 22.52 5.72
CA PHE A 96 -34.36 22.26 5.88
C PHE A 96 -33.94 20.99 5.13
N SER A 97 -32.66 20.87 4.82
CA SER A 97 -32.11 19.67 4.17
C SER A 97 -31.05 19.08 5.07
N PRO A 98 -30.87 17.75 5.10
CA PRO A 98 -29.89 17.15 5.98
C PRO A 98 -28.49 17.72 5.77
N VAL A 99 -27.77 17.94 6.86
CA VAL A 99 -26.38 18.43 6.87
C VAL A 99 -25.52 17.44 7.63
N PHE A 100 -24.43 16.98 7.01
CA PHE A 100 -23.44 16.13 7.67
C PHE A 100 -22.72 16.87 8.79
N ARG A 101 -22.40 16.16 9.87
CA ARG A 101 -21.66 16.75 11.01
C ARG A 101 -20.24 17.16 10.62
N GLU A 102 -19.60 16.36 9.79
CA GLU A 102 -18.24 16.61 9.30
C GLU A 102 -18.26 16.84 7.78
N SER A 103 -17.32 17.65 7.29
CA SER A 103 -17.15 17.88 5.85
C SER A 103 -16.32 16.79 5.15
N LEU A 104 -15.59 15.97 5.93
CA LEU A 104 -14.76 14.87 5.43
C LEU A 104 -14.57 13.81 6.52
N TYR A 105 -14.96 12.57 6.21
CA TYR A 105 -14.69 11.42 7.08
C TYR A 105 -13.44 10.68 6.59
N LYS A 106 -12.60 10.22 7.52
CA LYS A 106 -11.37 9.47 7.21
C LYS A 106 -11.29 8.20 8.04
N ALA A 107 -10.91 7.10 7.41
CA ALA A 107 -10.58 5.85 8.09
C ALA A 107 -9.43 5.12 7.39
N SER A 108 -8.80 4.20 8.11
CA SER A 108 -7.84 3.26 7.53
C SER A 108 -8.24 1.82 7.86
N VAL A 109 -8.13 0.93 6.88
CA VAL A 109 -8.47 -0.49 7.00
C VAL A 109 -7.30 -1.35 6.56
N THR A 110 -7.12 -2.53 7.15
CA THR A 110 -6.12 -3.49 6.70
C THR A 110 -6.66 -4.25 5.49
N GLU A 111 -5.83 -4.41 4.45
CA GLU A 111 -6.19 -5.22 3.29
C GLU A 111 -6.57 -6.67 3.67
N GLY A 112 -7.33 -7.34 2.81
CA GLY A 112 -7.70 -8.74 2.99
C GLY A 112 -8.81 -9.00 4.03
N LYS A 113 -9.23 -8.00 4.81
CA LYS A 113 -10.31 -8.14 5.82
C LYS A 113 -11.66 -7.63 5.30
N ILE A 114 -12.74 -8.22 5.80
CA ILE A 114 -14.11 -7.70 5.70
C ILE A 114 -14.46 -7.09 7.05
N TYR A 115 -14.90 -5.83 7.05
CA TYR A 115 -15.30 -5.09 8.24
C TYR A 115 -16.82 -4.97 8.27
N ASP A 116 -17.43 -5.25 9.41
CA ASP A 116 -18.87 -5.01 9.62
C ASP A 116 -19.19 -3.51 9.72
N SER A 117 -18.23 -2.73 10.24
CA SER A 117 -18.25 -1.27 10.25
C SER A 117 -16.83 -0.73 10.16
N ILE A 118 -16.58 0.13 9.16
CA ILE A 118 -15.32 0.87 8.96
C ILE A 118 -15.40 2.21 9.69
N LEU A 119 -16.49 2.94 9.47
CA LEU A 119 -16.85 4.18 10.14
C LEU A 119 -18.34 4.45 9.96
N GLN A 120 -18.88 5.32 10.81
CA GLN A 120 -20.25 5.81 10.72
C GLN A 120 -20.25 7.29 10.30
N VAL A 121 -21.01 7.62 9.26
CA VAL A 121 -21.30 9.02 8.92
C VAL A 121 -22.57 9.47 9.65
N GLU A 122 -22.63 10.75 10.00
CA GLU A 122 -23.77 11.31 10.73
C GLU A 122 -24.24 12.60 10.08
N ALA A 123 -25.55 12.73 9.93
CA ALA A 123 -26.21 13.94 9.44
C ALA A 123 -27.31 14.34 10.41
N TRP A 124 -27.70 15.60 10.38
CA TRP A 124 -28.79 16.14 11.17
C TRP A 124 -29.60 17.10 10.31
N ASP A 125 -30.87 17.24 10.64
CA ASP A 125 -31.79 18.16 9.98
C ASP A 125 -32.44 19.07 11.05
N GLN A 126 -32.78 20.30 10.65
CA GLN A 126 -33.24 21.36 11.53
C GLN A 126 -34.77 21.48 11.59
N ASP A 127 -35.51 20.76 10.74
CA ASP A 127 -36.98 20.77 10.77
C ASP A 127 -37.53 20.42 12.18
N CYS A 128 -38.69 20.95 12.55
CA CYS A 128 -39.18 20.88 13.91
C CYS A 128 -39.76 19.48 14.27
N SER A 129 -40.28 18.75 13.28
CA SER A 129 -40.99 17.49 13.51
C SER A 129 -40.06 16.30 13.31
N PRO A 130 -40.25 15.20 14.07
CA PRO A 130 -39.49 13.97 13.84
C PRO A 130 -39.66 13.38 12.43
N GLN A 131 -40.73 13.75 11.71
CA GLN A 131 -40.97 13.26 10.36
C GLN A 131 -39.97 13.84 9.34
N TYR A 132 -39.50 15.06 9.55
CA TYR A 132 -38.58 15.71 8.63
C TYR A 132 -37.19 15.92 9.25
N SER A 133 -37.08 15.98 10.58
CA SER A 133 -35.78 16.14 11.26
C SER A 133 -34.95 14.87 11.38
N GLN A 134 -35.58 13.69 11.28
CA GLN A 134 -34.89 12.41 11.41
C GLN A 134 -34.28 11.97 10.09
N ILE A 135 -33.04 11.48 10.15
CA ILE A 135 -32.37 10.85 9.02
C ILE A 135 -32.78 9.38 8.94
N CYS A 136 -33.39 9.00 7.82
CA CYS A 136 -33.95 7.66 7.63
C CYS A 136 -33.11 6.78 6.69
N ASN A 137 -32.26 7.39 5.86
CA ASN A 137 -31.46 6.66 4.90
C ASN A 137 -30.14 7.35 4.58
N TYR A 138 -29.16 6.53 4.21
CA TYR A 138 -27.89 6.97 3.64
C TYR A 138 -27.62 6.21 2.35
N GLU A 139 -26.91 6.83 1.42
CA GLU A 139 -26.58 6.22 0.14
C GLU A 139 -25.17 6.59 -0.30
N ILE A 140 -24.41 5.62 -0.80
CA ILE A 140 -23.15 5.89 -1.49
C ILE A 140 -23.49 6.29 -2.93
N VAL A 141 -23.32 7.58 -3.25
CA VAL A 141 -23.58 8.11 -4.60
C VAL A 141 -22.46 7.78 -5.59
N THR A 142 -21.29 7.35 -5.12
CA THR A 142 -20.21 6.87 -5.99
C THR A 142 -20.48 5.43 -6.44
N GLY A 143 -20.82 5.27 -7.73
CA GLY A 143 -21.09 3.96 -8.32
C GLY A 143 -19.84 3.08 -8.47
N GLY A 144 -20.05 1.75 -8.48
CA GLY A 144 -18.99 0.76 -8.73
C GLY A 144 -17.94 0.64 -7.62
N THR A 145 -18.26 1.08 -6.41
CA THR A 145 -17.33 1.02 -5.28
C THR A 145 -17.50 -0.28 -4.49
N PRO A 146 -16.41 -0.82 -3.89
CA PRO A 146 -16.47 -2.04 -3.08
C PRO A 146 -16.99 -1.77 -1.65
N PHE A 147 -17.94 -0.84 -1.51
CA PHE A 147 -18.49 -0.41 -0.24
C PHE A 147 -20.03 -0.41 -0.26
N ALA A 148 -20.61 -0.64 0.90
CA ALA A 148 -22.02 -0.50 1.16
C ALA A 148 -22.22 0.33 2.43
N ILE A 149 -23.34 1.03 2.51
CA ILE A 149 -23.75 1.81 3.68
C ILE A 149 -25.11 1.32 4.16
N ASP A 150 -25.30 1.25 5.47
CA ASP A 150 -26.60 0.95 6.08
C ASP A 150 -27.42 2.23 6.36
N ARG A 151 -28.67 2.04 6.83
CA ARG A 151 -29.56 3.16 7.16
C ARG A 151 -29.11 3.99 8.36
N ASN A 152 -28.17 3.48 9.16
CA ASN A 152 -27.60 4.18 10.31
C ASN A 152 -26.31 4.93 9.92
N GLY A 153 -25.89 4.88 8.66
CA GLY A 153 -24.68 5.54 8.17
C GLY A 153 -23.40 4.72 8.34
N ASN A 154 -23.49 3.44 8.73
CA ASN A 154 -22.30 2.59 8.86
C ASN A 154 -21.82 2.12 7.49
N ILE A 155 -20.58 2.45 7.17
CA ILE A 155 -19.91 2.05 5.93
C ILE A 155 -19.16 0.74 6.18
N ARG A 156 -19.35 -0.22 5.29
CA ARG A 156 -18.63 -1.51 5.27
C ARG A 156 -18.09 -1.82 3.88
N ASN A 157 -17.07 -2.67 3.79
CA ASN A 157 -16.60 -3.18 2.51
C ASN A 157 -17.36 -4.44 2.09
N THR A 158 -17.67 -4.56 0.81
CA THR A 158 -18.41 -5.70 0.23
C THR A 158 -17.48 -6.81 -0.26
N GLU A 159 -16.20 -6.49 -0.47
CA GLU A 159 -15.16 -7.43 -0.86
C GLU A 159 -13.83 -7.13 -0.16
N ARG A 160 -12.90 -8.09 -0.21
CA ARG A 160 -11.58 -7.93 0.42
C ARG A 160 -10.74 -6.95 -0.39
N LEU A 161 -10.41 -5.81 0.21
CA LEU A 161 -9.57 -4.78 -0.39
C LEU A 161 -8.13 -5.28 -0.52
N SER A 162 -7.38 -4.77 -1.50
CA SER A 162 -5.97 -5.09 -1.73
C SER A 162 -5.17 -3.81 -1.86
N TYR A 163 -4.09 -3.72 -1.08
CA TYR A 163 -3.18 -2.57 -1.10
C TYR A 163 -2.49 -2.42 -2.45
N GLU A 164 -2.12 -3.54 -3.08
CA GLU A 164 -1.48 -3.56 -4.41
C GLU A 164 -2.41 -3.07 -5.52
N LYS A 165 -3.71 -3.35 -5.42
CA LYS A 165 -4.70 -2.89 -6.41
C LYS A 165 -5.02 -1.40 -6.23
N GLN A 166 -5.33 -0.99 -5.00
CA GLN A 166 -5.75 0.37 -4.71
C GLN A 166 -5.50 0.72 -3.25
N GLN A 167 -4.64 1.72 -3.05
CA GLN A 167 -4.18 2.14 -1.72
C GLN A 167 -5.15 3.07 -1.01
N SER A 168 -6.04 3.76 -1.74
CA SER A 168 -7.06 4.61 -1.14
C SER A 168 -8.32 4.69 -1.98
N TYR A 169 -9.45 4.85 -1.30
CA TYR A 169 -10.75 5.08 -1.89
C TYR A 169 -11.28 6.44 -1.45
N ARG A 170 -11.93 7.14 -2.38
CA ARG A 170 -12.72 8.34 -2.10
C ARG A 170 -14.13 8.08 -2.59
N ILE A 171 -15.06 7.96 -1.66
CA ILE A 171 -16.49 7.77 -1.95
C ILE A 171 -17.27 8.99 -1.47
N MET A 172 -18.34 9.31 -2.17
CA MET A 172 -19.28 10.36 -1.80
C MET A 172 -20.54 9.71 -1.22
N VAL A 173 -21.04 10.26 -0.12
CA VAL A 173 -22.20 9.73 0.61
C VAL A 173 -23.26 10.83 0.74
N SER A 174 -24.52 10.46 0.52
CA SER A 174 -25.67 11.33 0.77
C SER A 174 -26.52 10.80 1.91
N ALA A 175 -27.26 11.70 2.55
CA ALA A 175 -28.23 11.40 3.60
C ALA A 175 -29.62 11.83 3.13
N PHE A 176 -30.64 11.15 3.62
CA PHE A 176 -32.03 11.48 3.36
C PHE A 176 -32.81 11.49 4.66
N ASP A 177 -33.57 12.55 4.87
CA ASP A 177 -34.55 12.57 5.94
C ASP A 177 -35.69 11.57 5.70
N CYS A 178 -36.56 11.41 6.70
CA CYS A 178 -37.73 10.55 6.57
C CYS A 178 -38.80 11.12 5.61
N GLY A 179 -38.72 12.40 5.24
CA GLY A 179 -39.48 13.06 4.17
C GLY A 179 -38.91 12.85 2.76
N GLN A 180 -37.83 12.09 2.60
CA GLN A 180 -37.10 11.84 1.34
C GLN A 180 -36.37 13.04 0.74
N LYS A 181 -36.10 14.10 1.52
CA LYS A 181 -35.26 15.20 1.04
C LYS A 181 -33.80 14.82 1.15
N LYS A 182 -33.06 15.08 0.07
CA LYS A 182 -31.64 14.79 -0.03
C LYS A 182 -30.85 15.82 0.76
N ALA A 183 -29.74 15.39 1.36
CA ALA A 183 -28.76 16.25 1.99
C ALA A 183 -28.36 17.42 1.08
N LYS A 184 -28.10 18.57 1.71
CA LYS A 184 -27.72 19.80 1.00
C LYS A 184 -26.48 19.59 0.11
N GLU A 185 -25.51 18.86 0.64
CA GLU A 185 -24.29 18.47 -0.07
C GLU A 185 -23.93 17.02 0.30
N ASP A 186 -23.37 16.30 -0.67
CA ASP A 186 -22.83 14.96 -0.44
C ASP A 186 -21.48 15.07 0.28
N VAL A 187 -21.22 14.20 1.28
CA VAL A 187 -19.97 14.21 2.05
C VAL A 187 -18.93 13.27 1.47
N ALA A 188 -17.66 13.69 1.47
CA ALA A 188 -16.55 12.85 1.08
C ALA A 188 -16.11 11.93 2.22
N VAL A 189 -15.85 10.67 1.89
CA VAL A 189 -15.28 9.68 2.79
C VAL A 189 -14.00 9.12 2.17
N HIS A 190 -12.90 9.24 2.90
CA HIS A 190 -11.59 8.75 2.48
C HIS A 190 -11.20 7.51 3.28
N ILE A 191 -10.99 6.40 2.57
CA ILE A 191 -10.64 5.12 3.18
C ILE A 191 -9.26 4.72 2.67
N GLU A 192 -8.28 4.70 3.56
CA GLU A 192 -6.92 4.26 3.28
C GLU A 192 -6.81 2.75 3.50
N VAL A 193 -6.26 2.03 2.52
CA VAL A 193 -5.93 0.62 2.67
C VAL A 193 -4.51 0.52 3.18
N LYS A 194 -4.29 -0.27 4.24
CA LYS A 194 -2.98 -0.58 4.80
C LYS A 194 -2.59 -2.00 4.45
N PRO A 195 -1.33 -2.26 4.08
CA PRO A 195 -0.89 -3.61 3.79
C PRO A 195 -1.02 -4.51 5.02
N VAL A 196 -1.19 -5.81 4.81
CA VAL A 196 -1.12 -6.78 5.91
C VAL A 196 0.32 -6.83 6.37
N CYS A 197 0.55 -6.52 7.64
CA CYS A 197 1.84 -6.74 8.26
C CYS A 197 2.21 -8.22 8.15
N LYS A 198 3.35 -8.51 7.52
CA LYS A 198 3.93 -9.85 7.42
C LYS A 198 5.15 -9.93 8.34
N PRO A 199 5.19 -10.86 9.31
CA PRO A 199 6.36 -11.00 10.16
C PRO A 199 7.57 -11.41 9.32
N GLY A 200 8.70 -10.75 9.53
CA GLY A 200 9.90 -11.01 8.74
C GLY A 200 10.96 -9.94 8.86
N TRP A 201 12.17 -10.25 8.40
CA TRP A 201 13.27 -9.30 8.34
C TRP A 201 13.04 -8.30 7.22
N GLN A 202 12.96 -7.02 7.59
CA GLN A 202 12.83 -5.88 6.68
C GLN A 202 14.11 -5.06 6.68
N GLY A 203 14.31 -4.23 5.65
CA GLY A 203 15.43 -3.28 5.60
C GLY A 203 16.82 -3.90 5.33
N TRP A 204 16.87 -5.10 4.75
CA TRP A 204 18.13 -5.71 4.29
C TRP A 204 18.38 -5.40 2.80
N ASN A 205 19.65 -5.20 2.44
CA ASN A 205 20.05 -4.95 1.06
C ASN A 205 20.34 -6.28 0.36
N LYS A 206 19.77 -6.50 -0.83
CA LYS A 206 20.04 -7.70 -1.65
C LYS A 206 21.43 -7.73 -2.26
N ARG A 207 22.08 -6.56 -2.37
CA ARG A 207 23.42 -6.38 -2.91
C ARG A 207 24.20 -5.43 -2.00
N VAL A 208 25.47 -5.72 -1.82
CA VAL A 208 26.41 -4.87 -1.10
C VAL A 208 27.66 -4.79 -1.96
N ASP A 209 27.98 -3.58 -2.41
CA ASP A 209 29.23 -3.34 -3.13
C ASP A 209 30.35 -3.25 -2.11
N TYR A 210 31.46 -3.95 -2.36
CA TYR A 210 32.62 -3.96 -1.49
C TYR A 210 33.86 -3.57 -2.28
N GLU A 211 34.47 -2.45 -1.89
CA GLU A 211 35.73 -2.01 -2.47
C GLU A 211 36.89 -2.58 -1.63
N PRO A 212 37.86 -3.27 -2.25
CA PRO A 212 39.03 -3.79 -1.57
C PRO A 212 39.80 -2.70 -0.79
N GLY A 213 40.28 -3.03 0.41
CA GLY A 213 41.08 -2.13 1.25
C GLY A 213 40.28 -1.18 2.14
N THR A 214 38.95 -1.15 2.02
CA THR A 214 38.07 -0.28 2.83
C THR A 214 37.79 -0.80 4.26
N GLY A 215 38.32 -1.97 4.62
CA GLY A 215 38.13 -2.58 5.94
C GLY A 215 36.77 -3.28 6.10
N SER A 216 36.28 -3.37 7.35
CA SER A 216 35.01 -4.03 7.65
C SER A 216 33.80 -3.17 7.27
N LYS A 217 32.83 -3.71 6.54
CA LYS A 217 31.59 -3.02 6.14
C LYS A 217 30.37 -3.66 6.77
N GLN A 218 29.47 -2.85 7.34
CA GLN A 218 28.20 -3.34 7.89
C GLN A 218 27.26 -3.77 6.76
N LEU A 219 26.85 -5.05 6.77
CA LEU A 219 26.04 -5.64 5.69
C LEU A 219 24.57 -5.16 5.72
N PHE A 220 23.98 -5.06 6.92
CA PHE A 220 22.55 -4.77 7.07
C PHE A 220 22.27 -3.69 8.12
N PRO A 221 22.68 -2.42 7.89
CA PRO A 221 22.53 -1.35 8.88
C PRO A 221 21.07 -0.99 9.20
N LYS A 222 20.12 -1.28 8.29
CA LYS A 222 18.69 -0.96 8.44
C LYS A 222 17.82 -2.19 8.74
N MET A 223 18.45 -3.35 8.94
CA MET A 223 17.70 -4.59 9.11
C MET A 223 17.03 -4.65 10.48
N HIS A 224 15.73 -4.93 10.48
CA HIS A 224 14.92 -5.08 11.68
C HIS A 224 13.91 -6.20 11.48
N LEU A 225 13.51 -6.85 12.57
CA LEU A 225 12.47 -7.87 12.56
C LEU A 225 11.12 -7.22 12.79
N GLU A 226 10.25 -7.24 11.79
CA GLU A 226 8.84 -6.87 11.92
C GLU A 226 8.07 -8.06 12.52
N THR A 227 7.30 -7.81 13.59
CA THR A 227 6.65 -8.88 14.39
C THR A 227 5.13 -8.79 14.36
N CYS A 228 4.57 -7.70 13.85
CA CYS A 228 3.13 -7.52 13.69
C CYS A 228 2.30 -7.72 14.98
N GLY A 229 2.92 -7.52 16.15
CA GLY A 229 2.28 -7.67 17.46
C GLY A 229 2.03 -9.11 17.92
N GLY A 230 2.57 -10.12 17.23
CA GLY A 230 2.48 -11.53 17.64
C GLY A 230 3.52 -11.90 18.72
N PRO A 231 3.21 -12.85 19.62
CA PRO A 231 4.18 -13.34 20.60
C PRO A 231 5.32 -14.10 19.89
N LEU A 232 6.57 -13.76 20.20
CA LEU A 232 7.76 -14.41 19.65
C LEU A 232 8.30 -15.45 20.63
N SER A 233 8.42 -16.71 20.17
CA SER A 233 9.03 -17.80 20.95
C SER A 233 10.52 -18.02 20.65
N GLY A 234 11.02 -17.51 19.51
CA GLY A 234 12.43 -17.62 19.12
C GLY A 234 12.67 -17.08 17.72
N VAL A 235 13.87 -16.54 17.48
CA VAL A 235 14.27 -15.97 16.19
C VAL A 235 15.54 -16.68 15.72
N LYS A 236 15.50 -17.24 14.50
CA LYS A 236 16.68 -17.81 13.82
C LYS A 236 16.88 -17.05 12.51
N ALA A 237 18.08 -16.51 12.32
CA ALA A 237 18.48 -15.87 11.06
C ALA A 237 19.69 -16.61 10.49
N MET A 238 19.68 -16.85 9.18
CA MET A 238 20.80 -17.39 8.43
C MET A 238 21.10 -16.41 7.31
N VAL A 239 22.36 -16.02 7.19
CA VAL A 239 22.83 -15.10 6.14
C VAL A 239 23.76 -15.89 5.24
N GLU A 240 23.44 -15.96 3.95
CA GLU A 240 24.29 -16.55 2.93
C GLU A 240 24.74 -15.44 1.97
N LEU A 241 26.05 -15.33 1.77
CA LEU A 241 26.65 -14.34 0.88
C LEU A 241 27.14 -15.06 -0.37
N GLN A 242 26.63 -14.65 -1.53
CA GLN A 242 27.01 -15.20 -2.82
C GLN A 242 27.61 -14.10 -3.70
N THR A 243 28.77 -14.37 -4.29
CA THR A 243 29.38 -13.51 -5.31
C THR A 243 28.83 -13.90 -6.68
N ASN A 244 28.41 -12.93 -7.49
CA ASN A 244 27.93 -13.19 -8.86
C ASN A 244 29.06 -13.27 -9.91
N HIS A 245 30.31 -13.04 -9.49
CA HIS A 245 31.46 -12.92 -10.37
C HIS A 245 32.71 -13.57 -9.73
N ILE A 246 33.55 -14.15 -10.58
CA ILE A 246 34.88 -14.66 -10.23
C ILE A 246 35.84 -13.46 -10.21
N GLY A 247 36.08 -12.89 -9.02
CA GLY A 247 37.08 -11.83 -8.83
C GLY A 247 38.36 -12.35 -8.16
N LYS A 248 39.52 -11.79 -8.52
CA LYS A 248 40.78 -12.02 -7.80
C LYS A 248 40.79 -11.11 -6.57
N GLY A 249 40.27 -11.58 -5.44
CA GLY A 249 40.35 -10.83 -4.17
C GLY A 249 41.79 -10.53 -3.74
N CYS A 250 42.05 -9.31 -3.25
CA CYS A 250 43.39 -8.85 -2.84
C CYS A 250 44.04 -9.69 -1.73
N ASP A 251 43.28 -10.49 -1.00
CA ASP A 251 43.78 -11.33 0.10
C ASP A 251 44.50 -12.61 -0.37
N ARG A 252 44.64 -12.81 -1.68
CA ARG A 252 44.95 -14.14 -2.26
C ARG A 252 46.30 -14.24 -2.98
N ALA A 253 47.07 -13.16 -3.04
CA ALA A 253 48.47 -13.21 -3.48
C ALA A 253 49.37 -13.60 -2.30
N ALA A 254 49.62 -14.90 -2.14
CA ALA A 254 50.66 -15.35 -1.21
C ALA A 254 52.03 -14.85 -1.71
N SER A 255 52.84 -14.28 -0.82
CA SER A 255 54.22 -13.89 -1.11
C SER A 255 54.98 -15.11 -1.65
N GLY A 256 55.55 -15.00 -2.86
CA GLY A 256 56.23 -16.10 -3.54
C GLY A 256 55.40 -16.90 -4.55
N SER A 257 54.15 -16.50 -4.83
CA SER A 257 53.36 -17.08 -5.94
C SER A 257 53.69 -16.44 -7.30
N THR A 258 53.64 -17.25 -8.36
CA THR A 258 53.82 -16.80 -9.75
C THR A 258 52.47 -16.82 -10.47
N ASP A 259 52.03 -15.67 -11.01
CA ASP A 259 50.84 -15.61 -11.85
C ASP A 259 51.17 -16.09 -13.27
N LEU A 260 50.56 -17.20 -13.68
CA LEU A 260 50.75 -17.79 -15.02
C LEU A 260 49.91 -17.08 -16.10
N LEU A 261 48.85 -16.38 -15.68
CA LEU A 261 47.93 -15.63 -16.53
C LEU A 261 47.76 -14.20 -15.97
N PRO A 262 48.82 -13.38 -15.95
CA PRO A 262 48.75 -11.99 -15.50
C PRO A 262 48.04 -11.11 -16.53
N ALA A 263 47.64 -9.90 -16.13
CA ALA A 263 47.09 -8.91 -17.06
C ALA A 263 48.09 -8.57 -18.19
N PRO A 264 47.64 -8.32 -19.43
CA PRO A 264 48.51 -7.97 -20.53
C PRO A 264 49.29 -6.69 -20.22
N GLY A 265 50.60 -6.75 -20.39
CA GLY A 265 51.51 -5.67 -20.07
C GLY A 265 52.85 -5.82 -20.80
N PRO A 266 53.78 -4.86 -20.62
CA PRO A 266 55.03 -4.83 -21.37
C PRO A 266 55.90 -6.08 -21.20
N SER A 267 55.87 -6.70 -20.01
CA SER A 267 56.59 -7.93 -19.69
C SER A 267 55.73 -9.19 -19.80
N THR A 268 54.43 -9.07 -20.10
CA THR A 268 53.43 -10.15 -20.06
C THR A 268 52.61 -10.23 -21.36
N ASN A 269 53.26 -9.99 -22.50
CA ASN A 269 52.59 -9.90 -23.79
C ASN A 269 51.96 -11.23 -24.29
N TRP A 270 52.34 -12.38 -23.72
CA TRP A 270 51.80 -13.69 -24.12
C TRP A 270 50.33 -13.87 -23.76
N THR A 271 49.79 -13.07 -22.83
CA THR A 271 48.37 -13.10 -22.47
C THR A 271 47.51 -12.14 -23.28
N ALA A 272 48.11 -11.21 -24.03
CA ALA A 272 47.39 -10.26 -24.89
C ALA A 272 46.47 -10.89 -25.97
N PRO A 273 46.83 -12.04 -26.62
CA PRO A 273 45.97 -12.65 -27.64
C PRO A 273 44.89 -13.57 -27.05
N LEU A 274 44.83 -13.75 -25.73
CA LEU A 274 43.82 -14.60 -25.09
C LEU A 274 42.46 -13.89 -25.10
N LEU A 275 41.41 -14.65 -25.41
CA LEU A 275 40.05 -14.15 -25.29
C LEU A 275 39.74 -13.84 -23.83
N THR A 276 39.10 -12.70 -23.59
CA THR A 276 38.62 -12.31 -22.26
C THR A 276 37.10 -12.41 -22.23
N ASP A 277 36.55 -12.78 -21.09
CA ASP A 277 35.10 -12.69 -20.88
C ASP A 277 34.78 -11.24 -20.50
N SER A 278 34.11 -10.51 -21.40
CA SER A 278 33.77 -9.10 -21.22
C SER A 278 32.55 -8.91 -20.32
N GLY A 279 32.63 -9.46 -19.11
CA GLY A 279 31.75 -9.15 -17.99
C GLY A 279 32.00 -7.73 -17.47
N ARG A 280 30.95 -7.06 -17.01
CA ARG A 280 30.87 -5.60 -16.74
C ARG A 280 31.76 -5.03 -15.61
N GLU A 281 32.74 -5.73 -15.05
CA GLU A 281 33.54 -5.22 -13.92
C GLU A 281 35.03 -5.57 -14.01
N SER A 282 35.84 -4.81 -13.26
CA SER A 282 37.28 -4.52 -13.37
C SER A 282 38.29 -5.67 -13.34
N ASP A 283 37.86 -6.92 -13.22
CA ASP A 283 38.75 -8.07 -13.05
C ASP A 283 38.92 -8.84 -14.36
N LEU A 284 40.17 -9.03 -14.78
CA LEU A 284 40.49 -9.71 -16.01
C LEU A 284 40.27 -11.23 -15.89
N ILE A 285 39.29 -11.76 -16.64
CA ILE A 285 39.01 -13.19 -16.75
C ILE A 285 39.29 -13.65 -18.18
N TYR A 286 40.10 -14.72 -18.32
CA TYR A 286 40.39 -15.35 -19.61
C TYR A 286 39.39 -16.45 -19.93
N ARG A 287 38.98 -16.52 -21.19
CA ARG A 287 38.06 -17.52 -21.73
C ARG A 287 38.82 -18.50 -22.63
N PHE A 288 38.61 -19.79 -22.39
CA PHE A 288 39.17 -20.87 -23.19
C PHE A 288 38.02 -21.64 -23.82
N ASP A 289 38.07 -21.83 -25.14
CA ASP A 289 37.08 -22.57 -25.93
C ASP A 289 37.53 -24.00 -26.27
N GLY A 290 38.66 -24.43 -25.69
CA GLY A 290 39.32 -25.71 -25.96
C GLY A 290 40.20 -25.72 -27.22
N ARG A 291 40.13 -24.69 -28.08
CA ARG A 291 40.93 -24.59 -29.32
C ARG A 291 42.17 -23.72 -29.12
N GLN A 292 42.10 -22.73 -28.24
CA GLN A 292 43.22 -21.87 -27.87
C GLN A 292 43.75 -22.26 -26.49
N ALA A 293 45.06 -22.50 -26.38
CA ALA A 293 45.76 -22.68 -25.11
C ALA A 293 46.66 -21.48 -24.83
N ALA A 294 46.81 -21.12 -23.56
CA ALA A 294 47.78 -20.11 -23.17
C ALA A 294 49.19 -20.70 -23.15
N ASN A 295 50.04 -20.19 -24.05
CA ASN A 295 51.44 -20.58 -24.14
C ASN A 295 52.28 -19.72 -23.18
N VAL A 296 52.54 -20.27 -21.99
CA VAL A 296 53.26 -19.57 -20.93
C VAL A 296 54.77 -19.69 -21.21
N PRO A 297 55.53 -18.58 -21.29
CA PRO A 297 56.96 -18.64 -21.58
C PRO A 297 57.77 -19.40 -20.52
N PHE A 298 58.88 -20.01 -20.94
CA PHE A 298 59.74 -20.84 -20.09
C PHE A 298 60.36 -20.10 -18.89
N HIS A 299 60.44 -18.76 -18.94
CA HIS A 299 61.03 -17.94 -17.88
C HIS A 299 60.03 -17.58 -16.76
N VAL A 300 58.73 -17.84 -16.98
CA VAL A 300 57.69 -17.51 -16.00
C VAL A 300 57.66 -18.55 -14.89
N VAL A 301 57.72 -19.84 -15.25
CA VAL A 301 57.75 -20.93 -14.26
C VAL A 301 59.21 -21.17 -13.84
N PRO A 302 59.52 -21.21 -12.53
CA PRO A 302 60.86 -21.52 -12.05
C PRO A 302 61.34 -22.88 -12.59
N GLN A 303 62.56 -22.94 -13.12
CA GLN A 303 63.14 -24.19 -13.64
C GLN A 303 63.36 -25.25 -12.54
N ASN A 304 63.43 -24.83 -11.27
CA ASN A 304 63.61 -25.68 -10.10
C ASN A 304 62.33 -25.73 -9.25
N LEU A 305 61.26 -26.29 -9.80
CA LEU A 305 60.10 -26.63 -8.98
C LEU A 305 60.53 -27.65 -7.91
N THR A 306 60.34 -27.27 -6.64
CA THR A 306 60.54 -28.13 -5.48
C THR A 306 59.64 -29.36 -5.56
N ASP A 307 59.93 -30.39 -4.77
CA ASP A 307 59.08 -31.60 -4.71
C ASP A 307 57.63 -31.29 -4.31
N GLN A 308 57.42 -30.14 -3.64
CA GLN A 308 56.10 -29.62 -3.28
C GLN A 308 55.82 -28.32 -4.04
N PHE A 309 54.65 -28.25 -4.65
CA PHE A 309 54.13 -27.03 -5.28
C PHE A 309 52.60 -27.01 -5.17
N THR A 310 52.05 -25.80 -5.22
CA THR A 310 50.60 -25.57 -5.22
C THR A 310 50.20 -24.92 -6.52
N ILE A 311 49.20 -25.46 -7.19
CA ILE A 311 48.51 -24.80 -8.29
C ILE A 311 47.16 -24.31 -7.75
N ALA A 312 46.96 -23.00 -7.79
CA ALA A 312 45.67 -22.40 -7.49
C ALA A 312 45.04 -21.93 -8.81
N THR A 313 43.83 -22.39 -9.10
CA THR A 313 43.09 -21.96 -10.29
C THR A 313 41.64 -21.64 -9.94
N TRP A 314 41.12 -20.61 -10.60
CA TRP A 314 39.72 -20.20 -10.53
C TRP A 314 39.17 -20.28 -11.94
N MET A 315 38.27 -21.23 -12.17
CA MET A 315 37.72 -21.44 -13.50
C MET A 315 36.24 -21.80 -13.41
N LYS A 316 35.50 -21.41 -14.46
CA LYS A 316 34.13 -21.81 -14.71
C LYS A 316 34.13 -22.62 -16.01
N HIS A 317 33.62 -23.84 -15.96
CA HIS A 317 33.51 -24.68 -17.15
C HIS A 317 32.12 -24.51 -17.76
N GLY A 318 32.07 -23.99 -18.99
CA GLY A 318 30.84 -23.84 -19.76
C GLY A 318 30.46 -25.14 -20.49
N PRO A 319 29.23 -25.25 -21.04
CA PRO A 319 28.85 -26.40 -21.85
C PRO A 319 29.78 -26.56 -23.06
N SER A 320 30.56 -27.65 -23.10
CA SER A 320 31.44 -27.97 -24.22
C SER A 320 30.62 -28.26 -25.49
N PRO A 321 30.92 -27.62 -26.65
CA PRO A 321 30.27 -27.89 -27.92
C PRO A 321 30.78 -29.17 -28.63
N GLY A 322 31.80 -29.84 -28.10
CA GLY A 322 32.44 -31.03 -28.69
C GLY A 322 32.01 -32.38 -28.09
N LEU A 323 32.50 -33.48 -28.67
CA LEU A 323 32.39 -34.81 -28.06
C LEU A 323 33.17 -34.84 -26.73
N ARG A 324 32.62 -35.48 -25.69
CA ARG A 324 33.19 -35.60 -24.32
C ARG A 324 34.65 -36.12 -24.23
N ALA A 325 35.24 -36.55 -25.34
CA ALA A 325 36.59 -37.12 -25.43
C ALA A 325 37.66 -36.13 -25.92
N GLU A 326 37.32 -34.90 -26.31
CA GLU A 326 38.34 -33.92 -26.75
C GLU A 326 39.10 -33.30 -25.57
N LYS A 327 40.40 -33.07 -25.76
CA LYS A 327 41.30 -32.49 -24.76
C LYS A 327 41.21 -30.96 -24.83
N GLU A 328 40.68 -30.32 -23.79
CA GLU A 328 40.58 -28.86 -23.70
C GLU A 328 41.80 -28.29 -22.96
N THR A 329 42.79 -27.79 -23.71
CA THR A 329 44.05 -27.32 -23.11
C THR A 329 43.93 -25.87 -22.63
N ILE A 330 44.16 -25.63 -21.34
CA ILE A 330 44.09 -24.30 -20.71
C ILE A 330 45.46 -23.64 -20.75
N LEU A 331 46.48 -24.33 -20.22
CA LEU A 331 47.86 -23.86 -20.18
C LEU A 331 48.79 -24.87 -20.84
N CYS A 332 49.79 -24.38 -21.56
CA CYS A 332 50.87 -25.21 -22.05
C CYS A 332 52.19 -24.44 -22.07
N ASN A 333 53.27 -25.18 -21.84
CA ASN A 333 54.62 -24.79 -22.21
C ASN A 333 55.22 -25.96 -23.00
N SER A 334 55.75 -25.71 -24.21
CA SER A 334 56.27 -26.75 -25.09
C SER A 334 57.51 -26.35 -25.87
N ASP A 335 58.33 -27.34 -26.21
CA ASP A 335 59.58 -27.17 -26.96
C ASP A 335 59.32 -26.98 -28.47
N LYS A 336 58.79 -25.81 -28.88
CA LYS A 336 58.70 -25.28 -30.28
C LYS A 336 58.28 -26.23 -31.43
N THR A 337 57.91 -27.48 -31.17
CA THR A 337 57.62 -28.55 -32.13
C THR A 337 56.16 -28.95 -31.97
N GLU A 338 55.28 -28.19 -32.64
CA GLU A 338 53.86 -28.52 -32.83
C GLU A 338 53.09 -28.94 -31.57
N MET A 339 53.48 -28.45 -30.38
CA MET A 339 52.88 -28.80 -29.09
C MET A 339 52.98 -30.28 -28.66
N ASN A 340 53.83 -31.10 -29.29
CA ASN A 340 53.91 -32.53 -28.96
C ASN A 340 54.83 -32.87 -27.77
N ARG A 341 55.63 -31.90 -27.29
CA ARG A 341 56.51 -32.06 -26.13
C ARG A 341 56.26 -30.95 -25.11
N HIS A 342 55.33 -31.20 -24.19
CA HIS A 342 55.01 -30.27 -23.12
C HIS A 342 55.98 -30.40 -21.94
N HIS A 343 56.54 -29.29 -21.46
CA HIS A 343 57.23 -29.22 -20.16
C HIS A 343 56.22 -29.27 -19.03
N TYR A 344 55.13 -28.53 -19.19
CA TYR A 344 53.92 -28.73 -18.41
C TYR A 344 52.69 -28.38 -19.23
N SER A 345 51.55 -28.94 -18.83
CA SER A 345 50.25 -28.61 -19.41
C SER A 345 49.15 -28.78 -18.38
N LEU A 346 48.22 -27.83 -18.34
CA LEU A 346 46.98 -27.92 -17.58
C LEU A 346 45.82 -28.02 -18.58
N TYR A 347 45.03 -29.07 -18.50
CA TYR A 347 43.95 -29.33 -19.44
C TYR A 347 42.78 -30.05 -18.78
N VAL A 348 41.60 -29.93 -19.38
CA VAL A 348 40.40 -30.70 -19.00
C VAL A 348 40.21 -31.84 -20.00
N HIS A 349 40.05 -33.06 -19.50
CA HIS A 349 39.81 -34.24 -20.32
C HIS A 349 38.96 -35.27 -19.55
N ASN A 350 37.92 -35.82 -20.19
CA ASN A 350 37.01 -36.80 -19.57
C ASN A 350 36.51 -36.38 -18.17
N CYS A 351 36.09 -35.12 -18.04
CA CYS A 351 35.60 -34.52 -16.78
C CYS A 351 36.63 -34.49 -15.63
N ARG A 352 37.92 -34.51 -15.96
CA ARG A 352 39.01 -34.34 -15.01
C ARG A 352 39.84 -33.13 -15.37
N LEU A 353 40.29 -32.41 -14.35
CA LEU A 353 41.41 -31.49 -14.49
C LEU A 353 42.68 -32.31 -14.43
N VAL A 354 43.56 -32.15 -15.41
CA VAL A 354 44.82 -32.87 -15.49
C VAL A 354 45.96 -31.88 -15.58
N PHE A 355 46.94 -32.04 -14.70
CA PHE A 355 48.22 -31.34 -14.78
C PHE A 355 49.32 -32.34 -15.12
N LEU A 356 50.02 -32.07 -16.22
CA LEU A 356 51.19 -32.81 -16.65
C LEU A 356 52.42 -31.96 -16.35
N LEU A 357 53.42 -32.54 -15.69
CA LEU A 357 54.72 -31.91 -15.41
C LEU A 357 55.86 -32.84 -15.80
N ARG A 358 56.83 -32.28 -16.53
CA ARG A 358 58.10 -32.91 -16.89
C ARG A 358 59.24 -32.21 -16.16
N ARG A 359 59.86 -32.90 -15.20
CA ARG A 359 60.97 -32.34 -14.39
C ARG A 359 62.32 -32.38 -15.14
N ASP A 360 62.59 -33.47 -15.85
CA ASP A 360 63.85 -33.68 -16.58
C ASP A 360 63.65 -33.47 -18.09
N PHE A 361 63.63 -32.22 -18.53
CA PHE A 361 63.47 -31.86 -19.95
C PHE A 361 64.79 -31.80 -20.74
N THR A 362 65.94 -31.83 -20.05
CA THR A 362 67.28 -31.75 -20.65
C THR A 362 67.87 -33.09 -21.06
N GLN A 363 67.37 -34.21 -20.51
CA GLN A 363 67.79 -35.55 -20.89
C GLN A 363 66.88 -36.08 -22.01
N ILE A 364 67.48 -36.48 -23.12
CA ILE A 364 66.78 -36.83 -24.37
C ILE A 364 66.03 -38.17 -24.26
N ASP A 365 66.45 -39.08 -23.36
CA ASP A 365 66.00 -40.48 -23.33
C ASP A 365 65.34 -40.96 -22.02
N THR A 366 65.16 -40.10 -21.03
CA THR A 366 64.50 -40.44 -19.74
C THR A 366 63.13 -39.78 -19.65
N PHE A 367 62.10 -40.50 -20.10
CA PHE A 367 60.71 -40.03 -20.08
C PHE A 367 60.02 -40.46 -18.77
N ARG A 368 59.89 -39.53 -17.81
CA ARG A 368 59.08 -39.73 -16.59
C ARG A 368 58.19 -38.50 -16.31
N PRO A 369 57.08 -38.33 -17.03
CA PRO A 369 56.11 -37.29 -16.69
C PRO A 369 55.40 -37.65 -15.38
N ALA A 370 55.20 -36.65 -14.52
CA ALA A 370 54.23 -36.72 -13.44
C ALA A 370 52.90 -36.22 -13.98
N GLU A 371 51.86 -37.05 -13.87
CA GLU A 371 50.50 -36.66 -14.19
C GLU A 371 49.65 -36.67 -12.94
N PHE A 372 48.94 -35.57 -12.73
CA PHE A 372 48.05 -35.40 -11.60
C PHE A 372 46.63 -35.22 -12.14
N HIS A 373 45.71 -36.03 -11.63
CA HIS A 373 44.34 -36.13 -12.11
C HIS A 373 43.37 -35.79 -10.97
N TRP A 374 42.52 -34.79 -11.18
CA TRP A 374 41.48 -34.43 -10.21
C TRP A 374 40.10 -34.61 -10.83
N LYS A 375 39.30 -35.49 -10.22
CA LYS A 375 37.86 -35.61 -10.52
C LYS A 375 37.13 -34.53 -9.72
N LEU A 376 36.40 -33.67 -10.42
CA LEU A 376 35.74 -32.51 -9.82
C LEU A 376 34.31 -32.47 -10.34
N ASP A 377 33.35 -32.52 -9.41
CA ASP A 377 31.92 -32.52 -9.75
C ASP A 377 31.54 -31.26 -10.55
N GLN A 378 32.26 -30.15 -10.36
CA GLN A 378 32.00 -28.88 -11.04
C GLN A 378 32.57 -28.80 -12.45
N ILE A 379 33.38 -29.79 -12.86
CA ILE A 379 33.74 -30.03 -14.26
C ILE A 379 32.68 -30.94 -14.91
N GLU A 380 31.96 -31.75 -14.13
CA GLU A 380 30.84 -32.58 -14.61
C GLU A 380 29.52 -31.79 -14.71
N ASP A 381 29.23 -30.92 -13.73
CA ASP A 381 28.01 -30.13 -13.60
C ASP A 381 28.15 -28.74 -14.25
N LYS A 382 27.39 -28.56 -15.34
CA LYS A 382 27.37 -27.40 -16.25
C LYS A 382 26.83 -26.09 -15.64
N SER A 383 26.87 -25.91 -14.33
CA SER A 383 26.23 -24.78 -13.65
C SER A 383 26.99 -24.22 -12.45
N GLY A 384 28.22 -24.68 -12.18
CA GLY A 384 28.99 -24.26 -11.00
C GLY A 384 30.16 -23.32 -11.28
N GLU A 385 30.35 -22.32 -10.43
CA GLU A 385 31.62 -21.59 -10.27
C GLU A 385 32.44 -22.28 -9.19
N SER A 386 33.75 -22.44 -9.37
CA SER A 386 34.58 -23.17 -8.39
C SER A 386 35.94 -22.57 -8.17
N ILE A 387 36.34 -22.58 -6.90
CA ILE A 387 37.69 -22.27 -6.44
C ILE A 387 38.41 -23.59 -6.27
N LEU A 388 39.50 -23.79 -7.01
CA LEU A 388 40.29 -25.03 -6.95
C LEU A 388 41.66 -24.74 -6.35
N PHE A 389 41.88 -25.27 -5.15
CA PHE A 389 43.19 -25.36 -4.55
C PHE A 389 43.73 -26.76 -4.78
N VAL A 390 44.81 -26.86 -5.53
CA VAL A 390 45.42 -28.13 -5.88
C VAL A 390 46.83 -28.15 -5.31
N ASN A 391 46.98 -28.82 -4.17
CA ASN A 391 48.29 -29.09 -3.58
C ASN A 391 48.81 -30.43 -4.12
N SER A 392 50.03 -30.45 -4.63
CA SER A 392 50.79 -31.69 -4.76
C SER A 392 51.21 -32.13 -3.34
N PRO A 393 50.97 -33.39 -2.93
CA PRO A 393 51.53 -33.92 -1.68
C PRO A 393 53.06 -33.93 -1.70
#